data_AF-A0A518KA60-F1
#
_entry.id   AF-A0A518KA60-F1
#
_cell.length_a   1.000
_cell.length_b   1.000
_cell.length_c   1.000
_cell.angle_alpha   90.00
_cell.angle_beta   90.00
_cell.angle_gamma   90.00
#
_symmetry.space_group_name_H-M   'P 1'
#
loop_
_entity.id
_entity.type
_entity.pdbx_description
1 polymer ?
#
loop_
_entity_poly.entity_id
_entity_poly.type
_entity_poly.pdbx_seq_one_letter_code
_entity_poly.pdbx_strand_id
1 'polypeptide(L)'
;MTNLYSVESATTLPIVLCHPACSGGSLIYRHLVAATGCVSVHEVGHHWLPRPEDFRPLDPESQLTSMGKLSPEDFAEIYWTRMLNASVIAKRSASRLLVREHTHQYYFDDSEPTGADISWLRHEYQRRTGAIPPTVVSYRDPVDCWLGMKASFPDTVSYDFNAYCDRYLQWILPAIESARESRHLVYLIKYEDFCESSTNLILQCASALRVRAGSTYQPATVSSSGNSGRRNDSRVSRRPRRPYTLRLVSEALASDSYAKLCSLLDYRHLADEPKLQPGLHSLVRTGASAFRTLSEGALSITKASTRVLQRTANMP
;
A
#
# COMPACT_ATOMS: atom_id res chain seq x y z
N MET A 1 31.03 25.64 6.12
CA MET A 1 29.88 24.85 5.65
C MET A 1 30.22 24.28 4.29
N THR A 2 30.69 23.04 4.26
CA THR A 2 31.04 22.33 3.02
C THR A 2 29.78 22.19 2.18
N ASN A 3 29.86 22.54 0.90
CA ASN A 3 28.73 22.55 -0.02
C ASN A 3 28.19 21.11 -0.19
N LEU A 4 27.21 20.73 0.64
CA LEU A 4 26.57 19.39 0.65
C LEU A 4 25.78 19.11 -0.65
N TYR A 5 25.69 20.07 -1.56
CA TYR A 5 24.98 19.97 -2.82
C TYR A 5 25.83 19.47 -3.99
N SER A 6 27.14 19.24 -3.84
CA SER A 6 27.95 18.58 -4.89
C SER A 6 27.93 17.04 -4.84
N VAL A 7 26.98 16.44 -4.10
CA VAL A 7 26.83 14.98 -3.91
C VAL A 7 26.08 14.30 -5.08
N GLU A 8 25.99 14.95 -6.24
CA GLU A 8 25.13 14.48 -7.34
C GLU A 8 25.66 13.27 -8.13
N SER A 9 26.96 12.96 -8.12
CA SER A 9 27.47 12.01 -9.13
C SER A 9 27.54 10.53 -8.71
N ALA A 10 27.17 10.13 -7.48
CA ALA A 10 27.35 8.72 -7.08
C ALA A 10 26.55 8.24 -5.84
N THR A 11 25.35 8.74 -5.55
CA THR A 11 24.50 8.09 -4.53
C THR A 11 23.64 7.02 -5.18
N THR A 12 23.72 5.78 -4.69
CA THR A 12 22.81 4.72 -5.11
C THR A 12 21.40 5.09 -4.68
N LEU A 13 20.44 5.07 -5.61
CA LEU A 13 19.04 5.36 -5.32
C LEU A 13 18.54 4.47 -4.17
N PRO A 14 17.71 5.02 -3.25
CA PRO A 14 17.09 4.21 -2.22
C PRO A 14 16.16 3.17 -2.85
N ILE A 15 15.87 2.11 -2.11
CA ILE A 15 14.79 1.17 -2.41
C ILE A 15 13.59 1.59 -1.58
N VAL A 16 12.45 1.84 -2.22
CA VAL A 16 11.23 2.23 -1.52
C VAL A 16 10.29 1.04 -1.37
N LEU A 17 9.82 0.75 -0.16
CA LEU A 17 8.82 -0.27 0.12
C LEU A 17 7.49 0.41 0.44
N CYS A 18 6.50 0.22 -0.44
CA CYS A 18 5.16 0.78 -0.34
C CYS A 18 4.14 -0.32 -0.06
N HIS A 19 3.15 -0.01 0.78
CA HIS A 19 2.17 -1.00 1.22
C HIS A 19 0.92 -0.36 1.83
N PRO A 20 -0.28 -0.95 1.65
CA PRO A 20 -1.47 -0.56 2.41
C PRO A 20 -1.32 -0.94 3.88
N ALA A 21 -2.10 -0.32 4.75
CA ALA A 21 -2.22 -0.79 6.13
C ALA A 21 -2.62 -2.28 6.17
N CYS A 22 -2.10 -3.01 7.15
CA CYS A 22 -2.45 -4.41 7.42
C CYS A 22 -2.13 -5.43 6.30
N SER A 23 -1.34 -5.05 5.30
CA SER A 23 -0.87 -5.90 4.20
C SER A 23 0.40 -6.71 4.49
N GLY A 24 0.96 -6.60 5.70
CA GLY A 24 2.20 -7.31 6.07
C GLY A 24 3.48 -6.51 5.80
N GLY A 25 3.40 -5.23 5.44
CA GLY A 25 4.57 -4.38 5.17
C GLY A 25 5.65 -4.39 6.27
N SER A 26 5.29 -4.39 7.56
CA SER A 26 6.29 -4.51 8.65
C SER A 26 7.03 -5.86 8.64
N LEU A 27 6.33 -6.96 8.32
CA LEU A 27 6.94 -8.29 8.27
C LEU A 27 7.91 -8.36 7.10
N ILE A 28 7.45 -7.99 5.91
CA ILE A 28 8.24 -8.02 4.68
C ILE A 28 9.46 -7.10 4.81
N TYR A 29 9.29 -5.90 5.36
CA TYR A 29 10.39 -4.96 5.63
C TYR A 29 11.50 -5.59 6.49
N ARG A 30 11.17 -6.14 7.66
CA ARG A 30 12.18 -6.71 8.57
C ARG A 30 12.96 -7.83 7.92
N HIS A 31 12.26 -8.69 7.18
CA HIS A 31 12.88 -9.79 6.47
C HIS A 31 13.78 -9.33 5.33
N LEU A 32 13.35 -8.34 4.54
CA LEU A 32 14.19 -7.75 3.51
C LEU A 32 15.45 -7.13 4.13
N VAL A 33 15.31 -6.28 5.14
CA VAL A 33 16.46 -5.65 5.82
C VAL A 33 17.42 -6.68 6.40
N ALA A 34 16.89 -7.69 7.11
CA ALA A 34 17.72 -8.71 7.72
C ALA A 34 18.46 -9.57 6.68
N ALA A 35 17.81 -9.89 5.56
CA ALA A 35 18.41 -10.70 4.51
C ALA A 35 19.42 -9.92 3.67
N THR A 36 19.15 -8.66 3.36
CA THR A 36 19.99 -7.86 2.46
C THR A 36 21.09 -7.09 3.16
N GLY A 37 20.99 -6.89 4.48
CA GLY A 37 21.87 -6.01 5.23
C GLY A 37 21.74 -4.53 4.85
N CYS A 38 20.65 -4.14 4.18
CA CYS A 38 20.41 -2.75 3.81
C CYS A 38 20.38 -1.86 5.06
N VAL A 39 21.00 -0.67 4.98
CA VAL A 39 20.70 0.43 5.90
C VAL A 39 19.23 0.80 5.70
N SER A 40 18.49 1.01 6.78
CA SER A 40 17.05 1.06 6.68
C SER A 40 16.42 2.15 7.53
N VAL A 41 15.39 2.80 6.99
CA VAL A 41 14.47 3.70 7.70
C VAL A 41 13.04 3.21 7.48
N HIS A 42 12.15 3.45 8.44
CA HIS A 42 10.79 2.90 8.39
C HIS A 42 9.72 3.88 8.82
N GLU A 43 8.51 3.65 8.30
CA GLU A 43 7.31 4.46 8.53
C GLU A 43 7.52 5.92 8.13
N VAL A 44 8.11 6.08 6.95
CA VAL A 44 8.58 7.36 6.42
C VAL A 44 7.47 8.06 5.62
N GLY A 45 7.15 9.31 5.95
CA GLY A 45 6.13 10.12 5.27
C GLY A 45 6.03 11.54 5.82
N HIS A 46 6.16 12.56 4.97
CA HIS A 46 6.07 13.97 5.41
C HIS A 46 4.63 14.41 5.74
N HIS A 47 3.63 13.67 5.25
CA HIS A 47 2.21 13.89 5.58
C HIS A 47 1.88 13.58 7.04
N TRP A 48 2.75 12.85 7.74
CA TRP A 48 2.58 12.60 9.17
C TRP A 48 3.18 13.73 9.97
N LEU A 49 2.44 14.85 10.03
CA LEU A 49 2.83 15.94 10.90
C LEU A 49 2.85 15.46 12.36
N PRO A 50 3.85 15.91 13.13
CA PRO A 50 3.92 15.63 14.57
C PRO A 50 2.63 16.08 15.25
N ARG A 51 2.06 15.22 16.09
CA ARG A 51 0.92 15.63 16.90
C ARG A 51 1.43 16.48 18.08
N PRO A 52 0.74 17.57 18.45
CA PRO A 52 1.17 18.44 19.55
C PRO A 52 1.35 17.70 20.90
N GLU A 53 0.61 16.61 21.10
CA GLU A 53 0.66 15.79 22.32
C GLU A 53 1.86 14.82 22.40
N ASP A 54 2.62 14.62 21.31
CA ASP A 54 3.72 13.66 21.29
C ASP A 54 5.00 14.25 21.92
N PHE A 55 5.47 13.69 23.03
CA PHE A 55 6.78 14.05 23.60
C PHE A 55 7.93 13.48 22.75
N ARG A 56 8.63 14.35 22.00
CA ARG A 56 9.74 13.98 21.10
C ARG A 56 11.03 14.76 21.43
N PRO A 57 11.79 14.34 22.46
CA PRO A 57 12.93 15.11 22.97
C PRO A 57 14.10 15.21 21.99
N LEU A 58 14.16 14.34 20.97
CA LEU A 58 15.25 14.29 19.98
C LEU A 58 14.82 14.78 18.58
N ASP A 59 13.65 15.41 18.47
CA ASP A 59 13.10 15.90 17.20
C ASP A 59 12.67 17.37 17.34
N PRO A 60 13.64 18.32 17.37
CA PRO A 60 13.35 19.74 17.56
C PRO A 60 12.45 20.31 16.46
N GLU A 61 12.52 19.78 15.24
CA GLU A 61 11.66 20.18 14.13
C GLU A 61 10.20 19.80 14.41
N SER A 62 9.94 18.63 15.03
CA SER A 62 8.59 18.30 15.51
C SER A 62 8.06 19.33 16.51
N GLN A 63 8.92 19.79 17.41
CA GLN A 63 8.56 20.80 18.41
C GLN A 63 8.28 22.15 17.74
N LEU A 64 9.11 22.58 16.78
CA LEU A 64 8.89 23.81 16.01
C LEU A 64 7.59 23.75 15.19
N THR A 65 7.24 22.61 14.59
CA THR A 65 5.95 22.42 13.92
C THR A 65 4.78 22.57 14.91
N SER A 66 4.85 21.95 16.10
CA SER A 66 3.79 22.09 17.13
C SER A 66 3.61 23.53 17.63
N MET A 67 4.66 24.35 17.55
CA MET A 67 4.62 25.78 17.87
C MET A 67 4.16 26.67 16.71
N GLY A 68 3.79 26.07 15.56
CA GLY A 68 3.43 26.79 14.34
C GLY A 68 4.58 27.59 13.73
N LYS A 69 5.83 27.17 13.96
CA LYS A 69 7.05 27.85 13.47
C LYS A 69 7.61 27.24 12.19
N LEU A 70 7.13 26.06 11.80
CA LEU A 70 7.45 25.42 10.52
C LEU A 70 6.14 25.19 9.76
N SER A 71 6.11 25.61 8.50
CA SER A 71 5.05 25.23 7.57
C SER A 71 5.15 23.75 7.18
N PRO A 72 4.08 23.13 6.67
CA PRO A 72 4.14 21.79 6.07
C PRO A 72 5.22 21.67 4.98
N GLU A 73 5.42 22.73 4.20
CA GLU A 73 6.43 22.80 3.15
C GLU A 73 7.86 22.79 3.74
N ASP A 74 8.11 23.59 4.78
CA ASP A 74 9.39 23.58 5.49
C ASP A 74 9.68 22.19 6.07
N PHE A 75 8.65 21.56 6.66
CA PHE A 75 8.78 20.22 7.21
C PHE A 75 9.11 19.19 6.13
N ALA A 76 8.51 19.29 4.93
CA ALA A 76 8.82 18.43 3.80
C ALA A 76 10.27 18.59 3.31
N GLU A 77 10.81 19.82 3.26
CA GLU A 77 12.22 20.08 2.91
C GLU A 77 13.22 19.52 3.95
N ILE A 78 12.92 19.70 5.24
CA ILE A 78 13.69 19.10 6.34
C ILE A 78 13.66 17.57 6.20
N TYR A 79 12.49 17.02 5.93
CA TYR A 79 12.29 15.59 5.77
C TYR A 79 13.10 15.03 4.60
N TRP A 80 13.06 15.72 3.45
CA TRP A 80 13.89 15.39 2.29
C TRP A 80 15.39 15.39 2.64
N THR A 81 15.85 16.40 3.37
CA THR A 81 17.24 16.50 3.83
C THR A 81 17.63 15.32 4.74
N ARG A 82 16.74 14.91 5.65
CA ARG A 82 16.94 13.71 6.49
C ARG A 82 17.06 12.43 5.65
N MET A 83 16.28 12.30 4.58
CA MET A 83 16.37 11.17 3.64
C MET A 83 17.69 11.15 2.85
N LEU A 84 18.19 12.31 2.43
CA LEU A 84 19.50 12.42 1.81
C LEU A 84 20.62 12.03 2.78
N ASN A 85 20.54 12.47 4.04
CA ASN A 85 21.50 12.09 5.07
C ASN A 85 21.51 10.57 5.31
N ALA A 86 20.35 9.92 5.37
CA ALA A 86 20.25 8.47 5.46
C ALA A 86 20.90 7.77 4.24
N SER A 87 20.74 8.34 3.04
CA SER A 87 21.37 7.83 1.82
C SER A 87 22.89 7.95 1.86
N VAL A 88 23.42 9.05 2.41
CA VAL A 88 24.86 9.24 2.63
C VAL A 88 25.40 8.21 3.63
N ILE A 89 24.67 7.92 4.70
CA ILE A 89 25.05 6.89 5.69
C ILE A 89 25.08 5.50 5.05
N ALA A 90 24.08 5.17 4.24
CA ALA A 90 24.03 3.91 3.50
C ALA A 90 25.25 3.75 2.59
N LYS A 91 25.59 4.80 1.82
CA LYS A 91 26.76 4.83 0.95
C LYS A 91 28.07 4.64 1.73
N ARG A 92 28.25 5.33 2.87
CA ARG A 92 29.43 5.16 3.75
C ARG A 92 29.57 3.74 4.28
N SER A 93 28.45 3.04 4.43
CA SER A 93 28.40 1.64 4.88
C SER A 93 28.50 0.63 3.73
N ALA A 94 28.82 1.09 2.50
CA ALA A 94 28.82 0.28 1.29
C ALA A 94 27.51 -0.52 1.07
N SER A 95 26.39 0.07 1.49
CA SER A 95 25.06 -0.54 1.48
C SER A 95 24.07 0.36 0.74
N ARG A 96 22.93 -0.21 0.35
CA ARG A 96 21.77 0.58 -0.10
C ARG A 96 20.90 1.00 1.07
N LEU A 97 20.17 2.11 0.88
CA LEU A 97 19.12 2.55 1.78
C LEU A 97 17.80 1.85 1.38
N LEU A 98 17.13 1.20 2.33
CA LEU A 98 15.78 0.68 2.18
C LEU A 98 14.82 1.52 3.03
N VAL A 99 13.82 2.10 2.39
CA VAL A 99 12.85 3.01 2.98
C VAL A 99 11.49 2.34 3.00
N ARG A 100 10.95 2.05 4.18
CA ARG A 100 9.54 1.66 4.30
C ARG A 100 8.69 2.92 4.41
N GLU A 101 7.96 3.23 3.36
CA GLU A 101 7.07 4.39 3.28
C GLU A 101 5.78 4.14 4.07
N HIS A 102 5.25 5.18 4.70
CA HIS A 102 3.91 5.18 5.30
C HIS A 102 2.84 5.50 4.23
N THR A 103 2.75 4.66 3.20
CA THR A 103 1.89 4.85 2.02
C THR A 103 0.40 4.98 2.38
N HIS A 104 -0.04 4.37 3.48
CA HIS A 104 -1.44 4.33 3.87
C HIS A 104 -2.10 5.72 3.99
N GLN A 105 -1.45 6.69 4.64
CA GLN A 105 -2.03 8.03 4.84
C GLN A 105 -2.14 8.83 3.55
N TYR A 106 -1.33 8.51 2.55
CA TYR A 106 -1.36 9.27 1.30
C TYR A 106 -2.50 8.83 0.36
N TYR A 107 -2.85 7.54 0.37
CA TYR A 107 -3.86 6.99 -0.57
C TYR A 107 -5.18 6.58 0.10
N PHE A 108 -5.14 6.28 1.40
CA PHE A 108 -6.26 5.68 2.14
C PHE A 108 -6.73 6.55 3.31
N ASP A 109 -6.31 7.80 3.37
CA ASP A 109 -6.95 8.78 4.24
C ASP A 109 -8.28 9.25 3.61
N ASP A 110 -9.09 9.96 4.38
CA ASP A 110 -10.38 10.49 3.94
C ASP A 110 -10.21 11.59 2.87
N SER A 111 -9.03 12.19 2.76
CA SER A 111 -8.68 13.14 1.70
C SER A 111 -8.68 12.49 0.31
N GLU A 112 -8.91 13.28 -0.74
CA GLU A 112 -8.74 12.78 -2.11
C GLU A 112 -7.28 12.40 -2.36
N PRO A 113 -6.99 11.24 -2.99
CA PRO A 113 -5.62 10.85 -3.28
C PRO A 113 -4.97 11.93 -4.17
N THR A 114 -3.88 12.51 -3.70
CA THR A 114 -3.29 13.69 -4.37
C THR A 114 -2.32 13.33 -5.50
N GLY A 115 -2.12 12.04 -5.80
CA GLY A 115 -1.07 11.63 -6.74
C GLY A 115 -1.38 10.38 -7.56
N ALA A 116 -0.91 10.40 -8.80
CA ALA A 116 -0.94 9.26 -9.74
C ALA A 116 0.24 8.30 -9.59
N ASP A 117 1.22 8.60 -8.73
CA ASP A 117 2.33 7.69 -8.44
C ASP A 117 1.90 6.64 -7.40
N ILE A 118 2.73 5.64 -7.13
CA ILE A 118 2.56 4.58 -6.13
C ILE A 118 3.27 4.89 -4.80
N SER A 119 4.09 5.95 -4.81
CA SER A 119 4.93 6.43 -3.71
C SER A 119 5.15 7.92 -3.83
N TRP A 120 4.88 8.66 -2.75
CA TRP A 120 5.21 10.09 -2.68
C TRP A 120 6.72 10.30 -2.76
N LEU A 121 7.51 9.42 -2.11
CA LEU A 121 8.96 9.58 -2.07
C LEU A 121 9.58 9.34 -3.45
N ARG A 122 9.09 8.34 -4.18
CA ARG A 122 9.50 8.08 -5.56
C ARG A 122 9.23 9.27 -6.46
N HIS A 123 8.03 9.82 -6.40
CA HIS A 123 7.65 11.02 -7.15
C HIS A 123 8.61 12.18 -6.83
N GLU A 124 8.91 12.36 -5.54
CA GLU A 124 9.78 13.44 -5.09
C GLU A 124 11.24 13.29 -5.56
N TYR A 125 11.77 12.06 -5.53
CA TYR A 125 13.09 11.76 -6.12
C TYR A 125 13.11 12.06 -7.61
N GLN A 126 12.09 11.63 -8.36
CA GLN A 126 12.01 11.89 -9.79
C GLN A 126 11.95 13.39 -10.07
N ARG A 127 11.12 14.13 -9.33
CA ARG A 127 10.95 15.58 -9.48
C ARG A 127 12.26 16.34 -9.21
N ARG A 128 13.00 15.97 -8.16
CA ARG A 128 14.20 16.69 -7.73
C ARG A 128 15.48 16.26 -8.43
N THR A 129 15.58 14.99 -8.84
CA THR A 129 16.84 14.40 -9.33
C THR A 129 16.75 13.83 -10.75
N GLY A 130 15.54 13.76 -11.32
CA GLY A 130 15.28 13.07 -12.59
C GLY A 130 15.34 11.54 -12.51
N ALA A 131 15.76 10.97 -11.36
CA ALA A 131 15.93 9.54 -11.18
C ALA A 131 14.75 8.90 -10.44
N ILE A 132 14.39 7.67 -10.83
CA ILE A 132 13.26 6.92 -10.25
C ILE A 132 13.79 5.81 -9.34
N PRO A 133 13.58 5.88 -8.02
CA PRO A 133 13.95 4.81 -7.10
C PRO A 133 13.30 3.47 -7.45
N PRO A 134 14.04 2.34 -7.36
CA PRO A 134 13.41 1.02 -7.41
C PRO A 134 12.41 0.86 -6.26
N THR A 135 11.25 0.30 -6.56
CA THR A 135 10.13 0.20 -5.63
C THR A 135 9.74 -1.26 -5.41
N VAL A 136 9.53 -1.63 -4.16
CA VAL A 136 8.89 -2.89 -3.75
C VAL A 136 7.48 -2.53 -3.31
N VAL A 137 6.48 -3.22 -3.87
CA VAL A 137 5.08 -3.01 -3.52
C VAL A 137 4.55 -4.28 -2.90
N SER A 138 4.23 -4.26 -1.61
CA SER A 138 3.56 -5.40 -0.99
C SER A 138 2.06 -5.18 -0.93
N TYR A 139 1.31 -6.22 -1.31
CA TYR A 139 -0.15 -6.21 -1.33
C TYR A 139 -0.68 -7.49 -0.69
N ARG A 140 -1.95 -7.45 -0.30
CA ARG A 140 -2.66 -8.52 0.41
C ARG A 140 -4.13 -8.49 0.02
N ASP A 141 -4.86 -9.56 0.30
CA ASP A 141 -6.31 -9.60 0.11
C ASP A 141 -6.99 -8.33 0.67
N PRO A 142 -7.77 -7.58 -0.15
CA PRO A 142 -8.40 -6.34 0.27
C PRO A 142 -9.31 -6.49 1.49
N VAL A 143 -10.01 -7.63 1.63
CA VAL A 143 -10.89 -7.91 2.78
C VAL A 143 -10.06 -8.02 4.06
N ASP A 144 -8.93 -8.73 4.00
CA ASP A 144 -8.05 -8.90 5.15
C ASP A 144 -7.38 -7.57 5.58
N CYS A 145 -7.02 -6.74 4.61
CA CYS A 145 -6.50 -5.40 4.88
C CYS A 145 -7.58 -4.51 5.51
N TRP A 146 -8.78 -4.47 4.94
CA TRP A 146 -9.93 -3.72 5.44
C TRP A 146 -10.29 -4.08 6.88
N LEU A 147 -10.48 -5.38 7.15
CA LEU A 147 -10.80 -5.87 8.49
C LEU A 147 -9.66 -5.62 9.48
N GLY A 148 -8.42 -5.73 9.03
CA GLY A 148 -7.24 -5.39 9.83
C GLY A 148 -7.23 -3.92 10.21
N MET A 149 -7.48 -3.04 9.24
CA MET A 149 -7.49 -1.61 9.40
C MET A 149 -8.61 -1.16 10.34
N LYS A 150 -9.86 -1.58 10.12
CA LYS A 150 -10.99 -1.25 11.02
C LYS A 150 -10.77 -1.73 12.45
N ALA A 151 -10.05 -2.84 12.66
CA ALA A 151 -9.73 -3.34 13.99
C ALA A 151 -8.58 -2.57 14.67
N SER A 152 -7.59 -2.11 13.91
CA SER A 152 -6.40 -1.43 14.46
C SER A 152 -6.55 0.09 14.53
N PHE A 153 -7.42 0.66 13.71
CA PHE A 153 -7.62 2.09 13.56
C PHE A 153 -9.13 2.38 13.34
N PRO A 154 -9.97 2.11 14.34
CA PRO A 154 -11.43 2.23 14.19
C PRO A 154 -11.88 3.64 13.80
N ASP A 155 -11.16 4.65 14.28
CA ASP A 155 -11.50 6.07 14.14
C ASP A 155 -10.87 6.74 12.90
N THR A 156 -9.96 6.08 12.19
CA THR A 156 -9.25 6.69 11.04
C THR A 156 -9.90 6.41 9.69
N VAL A 157 -11.07 5.77 9.68
CA VAL A 157 -11.73 5.34 8.44
C VAL A 157 -13.22 5.62 8.54
N SER A 158 -13.64 6.74 7.94
CA SER A 158 -15.05 7.17 7.89
C SER A 158 -15.79 6.64 6.65
N TYR A 159 -15.07 6.16 5.64
CA TYR A 159 -15.63 5.59 4.42
C TYR A 159 -16.00 4.10 4.54
N ASP A 160 -16.67 3.56 3.52
CA ASP A 160 -17.11 2.16 3.46
C ASP A 160 -16.13 1.25 2.70
N PHE A 161 -16.44 -0.05 2.62
CA PHE A 161 -15.57 -1.01 1.94
C PHE A 161 -15.43 -0.76 0.43
N ASN A 162 -16.44 -0.21 -0.23
CA ASN A 162 -16.35 0.09 -1.66
C ASN A 162 -15.37 1.23 -1.92
N ALA A 163 -15.49 2.33 -1.17
CA ALA A 163 -14.56 3.46 -1.25
C ALA A 163 -13.12 3.03 -0.89
N TYR A 164 -12.95 2.11 0.06
CA TYR A 164 -11.65 1.50 0.33
C TYR A 164 -11.09 0.76 -0.90
N CYS A 165 -11.91 -0.03 -1.57
CA CYS A 165 -11.49 -0.77 -2.76
C CYS A 165 -11.19 0.16 -3.94
N ASP A 166 -11.93 1.25 -4.11
CA ASP A 166 -11.62 2.29 -5.11
C ASP A 166 -10.22 2.86 -4.89
N ARG A 167 -9.90 3.24 -3.65
CA ARG A 167 -8.59 3.77 -3.25
C ARG A 167 -7.48 2.75 -3.41
N TYR A 168 -7.72 1.50 -3.02
CA TYR A 168 -6.77 0.42 -3.24
C TYR A 168 -6.49 0.27 -4.75
N LEU A 169 -7.53 0.22 -5.57
CA LEU A 169 -7.40 0.07 -7.02
C LEU A 169 -6.59 1.21 -7.65
N GLN A 170 -6.88 2.46 -7.28
CA GLN A 170 -6.15 3.64 -7.74
C GLN A 170 -4.67 3.57 -7.38
N TRP A 171 -4.34 3.03 -6.20
CA TRP A 171 -2.95 2.87 -5.78
C TRP A 171 -2.22 1.70 -6.45
N ILE A 172 -2.85 0.52 -6.56
CA ILE A 172 -2.16 -0.70 -7.03
C ILE A 172 -2.08 -0.81 -8.55
N LEU A 173 -3.02 -0.21 -9.29
CA LEU A 173 -3.06 -0.30 -10.75
C LEU A 173 -1.80 0.33 -11.39
N PRO A 174 -1.36 1.55 -11.03
CA PRO A 174 -0.12 2.12 -11.58
C PRO A 174 1.12 1.30 -11.20
N ALA A 175 1.13 0.61 -10.06
CA ALA A 175 2.23 -0.27 -9.68
C ALA A 175 2.31 -1.50 -10.58
N ILE A 176 1.17 -2.11 -10.93
CA ILE A 176 1.11 -3.26 -11.85
C ILE A 176 1.52 -2.85 -13.26
N GLU A 177 1.02 -1.71 -13.75
CA GLU A 177 1.40 -1.17 -15.06
C GLU A 177 2.90 -0.87 -15.11
N SER A 178 3.42 -0.20 -14.09
CA SER A 178 4.85 0.09 -13.94
C SER A 178 5.71 -1.19 -13.94
N ALA A 179 5.27 -2.23 -13.25
CA ALA A 179 5.97 -3.53 -13.22
C ALA A 179 6.01 -4.22 -14.59
N ARG A 180 5.01 -3.99 -15.45
CA ARG A 180 4.93 -4.55 -16.81
C ARG A 180 5.76 -3.77 -17.81
N GLU A 181 5.69 -2.43 -17.76
CA GLU A 181 6.33 -1.54 -18.74
C GLU A 181 7.86 -1.55 -18.68
N SER A 182 8.47 -2.08 -17.62
CA SER A 182 9.93 -2.19 -17.43
C SER A 182 10.70 -0.86 -17.52
N ARG A 183 10.01 0.28 -17.50
CA ARG A 183 10.63 1.63 -17.54
C ARG A 183 11.45 1.93 -16.28
N HIS A 184 11.03 1.36 -15.16
CA HIS A 184 11.70 1.42 -13.87
C HIS A 184 11.34 0.17 -13.07
N LEU A 185 12.17 -0.19 -12.10
CA LEU A 185 12.00 -1.44 -11.37
C LEU A 185 10.89 -1.31 -10.32
N VAL A 186 9.78 -2.01 -10.54
CA VAL A 186 8.74 -2.26 -9.53
C VAL A 186 8.64 -3.76 -9.28
N TYR A 187 8.88 -4.20 -8.05
CA TYR A 187 8.78 -5.60 -7.64
C TYR A 187 7.56 -5.80 -6.74
N LEU A 188 6.60 -6.62 -7.19
CA LEU A 188 5.36 -6.88 -6.47
C LEU A 188 5.51 -8.09 -5.54
N ILE A 189 5.06 -7.96 -4.29
CA ILE A 189 5.06 -9.05 -3.29
C ILE A 189 3.64 -9.28 -2.78
N LYS A 190 3.07 -10.44 -3.08
CA LYS A 190 1.83 -10.91 -2.45
C LYS A 190 2.14 -11.41 -1.04
N TYR A 191 1.45 -10.89 -0.03
CA TYR A 191 1.66 -11.28 1.37
C TYR A 191 1.48 -12.78 1.59
N GLU A 192 0.47 -13.36 0.95
CA GLU A 192 0.14 -14.76 1.01
C GLU A 192 1.29 -15.64 0.51
N ASP A 193 1.90 -15.28 -0.62
CA ASP A 193 3.03 -16.00 -1.22
C ASP A 193 4.30 -15.82 -0.37
N PHE A 194 4.49 -14.61 0.17
CA PHE A 194 5.56 -14.35 1.12
C PHE A 194 5.44 -15.22 2.37
N CYS A 195 4.24 -15.48 2.85
CA CYS A 195 4.05 -16.35 4.00
C CYS A 195 4.38 -17.82 3.69
N GLU A 196 4.24 -18.26 2.44
CA GLU A 196 4.55 -19.63 2.02
C GLU A 196 6.03 -19.81 1.65
N SER A 197 6.66 -18.81 1.04
CA SER A 197 8.00 -18.91 0.49
C SER A 197 8.85 -17.64 0.68
N SER A 198 8.87 -17.09 1.89
CA SER A 198 9.57 -15.83 2.19
C SER A 198 11.01 -15.80 1.72
N THR A 199 11.82 -16.82 2.03
CA THR A 199 13.23 -16.88 1.61
C THR A 199 13.39 -16.79 0.10
N ASN A 200 12.60 -17.56 -0.67
CA ASN A 200 12.69 -17.54 -2.13
C ASN A 200 12.29 -16.18 -2.71
N LEU A 201 11.17 -15.60 -2.24
CA LEU A 201 10.75 -14.27 -2.69
C LEU A 201 11.74 -13.17 -2.33
N ILE A 202 12.39 -13.26 -1.17
CA ILE A 202 13.44 -12.30 -0.77
C ILE A 202 14.65 -12.41 -1.68
N LEU A 203 15.11 -13.63 -2.01
CA LEU A 203 16.24 -13.82 -2.92
C LEU A 203 15.91 -13.29 -4.33
N GLN A 204 14.69 -13.54 -4.82
CA GLN A 204 14.22 -13.01 -6.10
C GLN A 204 14.12 -11.48 -6.08
N CYS A 205 13.53 -10.91 -5.03
CA CYS A 205 13.43 -9.47 -4.82
C CYS A 205 14.83 -8.83 -4.76
N ALA A 206 15.74 -9.40 -3.97
CA ALA A 206 17.11 -8.92 -3.83
C ALA A 206 17.87 -8.96 -5.16
N SER A 207 17.72 -10.05 -5.93
CA SER A 207 18.29 -10.18 -7.27
C SER A 207 17.76 -9.11 -8.21
N ALA A 208 16.43 -8.89 -8.23
CA ALA A 208 15.80 -7.85 -9.04
C ALA A 208 16.31 -6.46 -8.65
N LEU A 209 16.39 -6.18 -7.36
CA LEU A 209 16.92 -4.94 -6.79
C LEU A 209 18.45 -4.81 -6.90
N ARG A 210 19.16 -5.82 -7.42
CA ARG A 210 20.62 -5.87 -7.49
C ARG A 210 21.29 -5.61 -6.13
N VAL A 211 20.72 -6.19 -5.07
CA VAL A 211 21.33 -6.23 -3.73
C VAL A 211 21.71 -7.65 -3.37
N ARG A 212 22.77 -7.78 -2.56
CA ARG A 212 23.12 -9.08 -1.99
C ARG A 212 22.06 -9.47 -0.97
N ALA A 213 21.71 -10.74 -0.91
CA ALA A 213 20.91 -11.31 0.15
C ALA A 213 21.54 -12.62 0.64
N GLY A 214 21.63 -12.77 1.95
CA GLY A 214 22.01 -14.03 2.57
C GLY A 214 20.83 -15.01 2.58
N SER A 215 21.11 -16.30 2.38
CA SER A 215 20.12 -17.37 2.55
C SER A 215 19.75 -17.62 4.02
N THR A 216 20.63 -17.22 4.94
CA THR A 216 20.44 -17.29 6.39
C THR A 216 20.45 -15.89 6.98
N TYR A 217 19.37 -15.49 7.64
CA TYR A 217 19.23 -14.18 8.27
C TYR A 217 18.31 -14.23 9.49
N GLN A 218 18.39 -13.23 10.37
CA GLN A 218 17.63 -13.16 11.62
C GLN A 218 16.72 -11.92 11.63
N PRO A 219 15.45 -12.01 11.21
CA PRO A 219 14.56 -10.85 11.11
C PRO A 219 14.19 -10.24 12.48
N ALA A 220 14.37 -10.99 13.57
CA ALA A 220 14.07 -10.53 14.94
C ALA A 220 15.02 -9.44 15.44
N THR A 221 16.21 -9.28 14.85
CA THR A 221 17.17 -8.24 15.24
C THR A 221 16.85 -6.89 14.60
N VAL A 222 15.95 -6.85 13.61
CA VAL A 222 15.55 -5.61 12.93
C VAL A 222 14.40 -4.96 13.67
N SER A 223 14.67 -3.80 14.26
CA SER A 223 13.62 -2.95 14.82
C SER A 223 12.73 -2.39 13.71
N SER A 224 11.42 -2.52 13.89
CA SER A 224 10.42 -1.84 13.07
C SER A 224 9.32 -1.37 13.99
N SER A 225 9.02 -0.06 13.97
CA SER A 225 7.76 0.42 14.52
C SER A 225 6.58 -0.13 13.70
N GLY A 226 5.43 -0.19 14.34
CA GLY A 226 4.18 -0.63 13.74
C GLY A 226 3.21 -1.17 14.78
N ASN A 227 1.97 -0.71 14.69
CA ASN A 227 0.82 -1.25 15.44
C ASN A 227 0.31 -2.59 14.83
N SER A 228 1.12 -3.23 13.97
CA SER A 228 0.78 -4.51 13.33
C SER A 228 0.71 -5.68 14.31
N GLY A 229 1.18 -5.50 15.55
CA GLY A 229 1.17 -6.51 16.60
C GLY A 229 2.20 -7.63 16.41
N ARG A 230 3.16 -7.49 15.47
CA ARG A 230 4.26 -8.45 15.25
C ARG A 230 5.62 -7.86 15.62
N ARG A 231 5.73 -7.13 16.72
CA ARG A 231 6.98 -6.40 17.05
C ARG A 231 8.18 -7.35 17.22
N ASN A 232 7.97 -8.58 17.70
CA ASN A 232 9.05 -9.55 18.00
C ASN A 232 8.83 -10.96 17.44
N ASP A 233 7.83 -11.18 16.58
CA ASP A 233 7.60 -12.51 16.01
C ASP A 233 8.48 -12.73 14.78
N SER A 234 9.41 -13.68 14.87
CA SER A 234 10.26 -14.15 13.78
C SER A 234 9.54 -15.13 12.85
N ARG A 235 8.37 -15.64 13.24
CA ARG A 235 7.62 -16.62 12.46
C ARG A 235 6.88 -15.93 11.32
N VAL A 236 7.26 -16.34 10.12
CA VAL A 236 6.51 -16.06 8.91
C VAL A 236 5.32 -17.01 8.87
N SER A 237 4.12 -16.45 8.95
CA SER A 237 2.88 -17.22 8.93
C SER A 237 1.75 -16.36 8.41
N ARG A 238 0.86 -16.97 7.63
CA ARG A 238 -0.40 -16.35 7.21
C ARG A 238 -1.25 -16.07 8.45
N ARG A 239 -1.84 -14.87 8.50
CA ARG A 239 -2.87 -14.56 9.50
C ARG A 239 -4.21 -15.10 9.01
N PRO A 240 -5.00 -15.76 9.86
CA PRO A 240 -6.36 -16.11 9.51
C PRO A 240 -7.16 -14.83 9.23
N ARG A 241 -8.10 -14.92 8.29
CA ARG A 241 -9.10 -13.87 8.05
C ARG A 241 -9.84 -13.58 9.35
N ARG A 242 -10.03 -12.30 9.65
CA ARG A 242 -10.81 -11.86 10.81
C ARG A 242 -12.30 -12.16 10.59
N PRO A 243 -13.10 -12.32 11.65
CA PRO A 243 -14.55 -12.39 11.51
C PRO A 243 -15.10 -11.17 10.76
N TYR A 244 -16.11 -11.38 9.92
CA TYR A 244 -16.77 -10.34 9.15
C TYR A 244 -18.29 -10.50 9.20
N THR A 245 -19.00 -9.41 8.91
CA THR A 245 -20.46 -9.32 8.98
C THR A 245 -21.10 -9.52 7.61
N LEU A 246 -22.43 -9.66 7.58
CA LEU A 246 -23.19 -9.79 6.34
C LEU A 246 -23.22 -8.53 5.53
N ARG A 247 -23.20 -7.41 6.24
CA ARG A 247 -23.03 -6.11 5.64
C ARG A 247 -21.78 -6.07 4.76
N LEU A 248 -20.64 -6.56 5.24
CA LEU A 248 -19.41 -6.59 4.42
C LEU A 248 -19.56 -7.51 3.19
N VAL A 249 -20.26 -8.64 3.33
CA VAL A 249 -20.52 -9.54 2.19
C VAL A 249 -21.37 -8.84 1.14
N SER A 250 -22.42 -8.12 1.55
CA SER A 250 -23.26 -7.32 0.66
C SER A 250 -22.48 -6.18 0.02
N GLU A 251 -21.66 -5.45 0.78
CA GLU A 251 -20.79 -4.39 0.26
C GLU A 251 -19.80 -4.94 -0.78
N ALA A 252 -19.18 -6.09 -0.50
CA ALA A 252 -18.27 -6.76 -1.43
C ALA A 252 -18.97 -7.19 -2.74
N LEU A 253 -20.17 -7.76 -2.65
CA LEU A 253 -20.96 -8.16 -3.82
C LEU A 253 -21.40 -6.98 -4.69
N ALA A 254 -21.63 -5.82 -4.08
CA ALA A 254 -22.03 -4.61 -4.78
C ALA A 254 -20.84 -3.77 -5.30
N SER A 255 -19.61 -4.11 -4.89
CA SER A 255 -18.41 -3.32 -5.22
C SER A 255 -17.74 -3.82 -6.50
N ASP A 256 -17.92 -3.08 -7.60
CA ASP A 256 -17.22 -3.33 -8.87
C ASP A 256 -15.69 -3.22 -8.70
N SER A 257 -15.22 -2.29 -7.88
CA SER A 257 -13.79 -2.13 -7.60
C SER A 257 -13.21 -3.30 -6.83
N TYR A 258 -13.95 -3.88 -5.88
CA TYR A 258 -13.52 -5.12 -5.21
C TYR A 258 -13.44 -6.29 -6.18
N ALA A 259 -14.46 -6.47 -7.04
CA ALA A 259 -14.44 -7.52 -8.06
C ALA A 259 -13.25 -7.36 -9.02
N LYS A 260 -12.96 -6.12 -9.43
CA LYS A 260 -11.79 -5.79 -10.27
C LYS A 260 -10.48 -6.07 -9.55
N LEU A 261 -10.35 -5.71 -8.27
CA LEU A 261 -9.17 -6.04 -7.45
C LEU A 261 -8.96 -7.55 -7.34
N CYS A 262 -10.02 -8.33 -7.11
CA CYS A 262 -9.94 -9.79 -7.03
C CYS A 262 -9.40 -10.38 -8.33
N SER A 263 -9.96 -9.96 -9.46
CA SER A 263 -9.50 -10.38 -10.78
C SER A 263 -8.03 -9.97 -11.05
N LEU A 264 -7.69 -8.73 -10.72
CA LEU A 264 -6.37 -8.15 -10.99
C LEU A 264 -5.25 -8.76 -10.13
N LEU A 265 -5.55 -9.09 -8.88
CA LEU A 265 -4.58 -9.56 -7.88
C LEU A 265 -4.66 -11.07 -7.60
N ASP A 266 -5.49 -11.78 -8.37
CA ASP A 266 -5.76 -13.21 -8.22
C ASP A 266 -6.19 -13.58 -6.79
N TYR A 267 -7.23 -12.90 -6.29
CA TYR A 267 -7.94 -13.25 -5.06
C TYR A 267 -9.31 -13.83 -5.38
N ARG A 268 -9.77 -14.73 -4.50
CA ARG A 268 -11.13 -15.22 -4.54
C ARG A 268 -12.08 -14.16 -4.01
N HIS A 269 -13.23 -14.03 -4.67
CA HIS A 269 -14.26 -13.13 -4.20
C HIS A 269 -14.84 -13.62 -2.87
N LEU A 270 -15.13 -12.71 -1.93
CA LEU A 270 -15.66 -13.05 -0.60
C LEU A 270 -16.93 -13.91 -0.64
N ALA A 271 -17.77 -13.70 -1.66
CA ALA A 271 -19.01 -14.44 -1.87
C ALA A 271 -18.80 -15.92 -2.23
N ASP A 272 -17.61 -16.29 -2.72
CA ASP A 272 -17.28 -17.66 -3.09
C ASP A 272 -16.68 -18.46 -1.92
N GLU A 273 -16.52 -17.82 -0.75
CA GLU A 273 -15.94 -18.49 0.39
C GLU A 273 -16.91 -19.46 1.08
N PRO A 274 -16.48 -20.71 1.34
CA PRO A 274 -17.35 -21.74 1.92
C PRO A 274 -17.76 -21.44 3.37
N LYS A 275 -17.11 -20.47 4.04
CA LYS A 275 -17.27 -20.16 5.47
C LYS A 275 -18.32 -19.08 5.80
N LEU A 276 -19.19 -18.71 4.86
CA LEU A 276 -20.42 -18.01 5.29
C LEU A 276 -21.12 -18.91 6.32
N GLN A 277 -21.50 -18.35 7.47
CA GLN A 277 -22.10 -19.16 8.54
C GLN A 277 -23.27 -20.00 7.98
N PRO A 278 -23.54 -21.22 8.49
CA PRO A 278 -24.47 -22.16 7.85
C PRO A 278 -25.88 -21.63 7.57
N GLY A 279 -26.34 -20.55 8.21
CA GLY A 279 -27.63 -19.90 7.93
C GLY A 279 -27.65 -18.87 6.79
N LEU A 280 -26.54 -18.70 6.07
CA LEU A 280 -26.27 -17.48 5.32
C LEU A 280 -25.99 -17.68 3.83
N HIS A 281 -25.53 -18.86 3.46
CA HIS A 281 -25.37 -19.27 2.06
C HIS A 281 -26.69 -19.23 1.28
N SER A 282 -27.83 -19.51 1.92
CA SER A 282 -29.14 -19.50 1.26
C SER A 282 -29.61 -18.09 0.89
N LEU A 283 -29.42 -17.10 1.78
CA LEU A 283 -29.82 -15.71 1.57
C LEU A 283 -28.93 -14.98 0.57
N VAL A 284 -27.62 -15.23 0.60
CA VAL A 284 -26.67 -14.56 -0.29
C VAL A 284 -26.77 -15.09 -1.73
N ARG A 285 -26.95 -16.40 -1.94
CA ARG A 285 -27.09 -16.95 -3.31
C ARG A 285 -28.42 -16.57 -3.97
N THR A 286 -29.51 -16.58 -3.21
CA THR A 286 -30.83 -16.14 -3.72
C THR A 286 -30.86 -14.64 -3.96
N GLY A 287 -30.27 -13.85 -3.05
CA GLY A 287 -30.13 -12.40 -3.18
C GLY A 287 -29.22 -11.97 -4.33
N ALA A 288 -28.04 -12.58 -4.49
CA ALA A 288 -27.11 -12.26 -5.57
C ALA A 288 -27.65 -12.65 -6.96
N SER A 289 -28.40 -13.76 -7.04
CA SER A 289 -29.15 -14.10 -8.26
C SER A 289 -30.21 -13.04 -8.56
N ALA A 290 -31.01 -12.64 -7.58
CA ALA A 290 -32.03 -11.60 -7.74
C ALA A 290 -31.42 -10.23 -8.11
N PHE A 291 -30.29 -9.85 -7.50
CA PHE A 291 -29.59 -8.60 -7.79
C PHE A 291 -28.97 -8.58 -9.19
N ARG A 292 -28.37 -9.70 -9.64
CA ARG A 292 -27.89 -9.84 -11.04
C ARG A 292 -29.05 -9.81 -12.04
N THR A 293 -30.16 -10.47 -11.75
CA THR A 293 -31.34 -10.42 -12.63
C THR A 293 -31.96 -9.02 -12.69
N LEU A 294 -31.93 -8.26 -11.59
CA LEU A 294 -32.40 -6.87 -11.56
C LEU A 294 -31.46 -5.91 -12.28
N SER A 295 -30.13 -6.08 -12.19
CA SER A 295 -29.17 -5.23 -12.90
C SER A 295 -29.17 -5.50 -14.41
N GLU A 296 -29.28 -6.77 -14.83
CA GLU A 296 -29.46 -7.13 -16.24
C GLU A 296 -30.82 -6.67 -16.79
N GLY A 297 -31.88 -6.72 -15.99
CA GLY A 297 -33.20 -6.17 -16.30
C GLY A 297 -33.17 -4.64 -16.47
N ALA A 298 -32.49 -3.92 -15.57
CA ALA A 298 -32.35 -2.46 -15.65
C ALA A 298 -31.58 -2.01 -16.90
N LEU A 299 -30.49 -2.72 -17.26
CA LEU A 299 -29.71 -2.49 -18.50
C LEU A 299 -30.52 -2.77 -19.78
N SER A 300 -31.44 -3.74 -19.73
CA SER A 300 -32.38 -4.03 -20.84
C SER A 300 -33.43 -2.92 -21.01
N ILE A 301 -33.96 -2.39 -19.90
CA ILE A 301 -34.92 -1.27 -19.92
C ILE A 301 -34.28 0.01 -20.45
N THR A 302 -33.00 0.29 -20.13
CA THR A 302 -32.31 1.47 -20.69
C THR A 302 -32.12 1.35 -22.20
N LYS A 303 -31.73 0.17 -22.72
CA LYS A 303 -31.59 -0.08 -24.16
C LYS A 303 -32.93 -0.07 -24.91
N ALA A 304 -34.03 -0.48 -24.27
CA ALA A 304 -35.37 -0.38 -24.83
C ALA A 304 -35.83 1.08 -24.94
N SER A 305 -35.57 1.91 -23.91
CA SER A 305 -35.90 3.34 -23.91
C SER A 305 -35.10 4.14 -24.95
N THR A 306 -33.83 3.79 -25.19
CA THR A 306 -33.03 4.44 -26.26
C THR A 306 -33.53 4.09 -27.67
N ARG A 307 -34.12 2.90 -27.87
CA ARG A 307 -34.71 2.50 -29.16
C ARG A 307 -36.07 3.15 -29.45
N VAL A 308 -36.83 3.53 -28.42
CA VAL A 308 -38.10 4.24 -28.61
C VAL A 308 -37.88 5.71 -28.99
N LEU A 309 -36.83 6.35 -28.45
CA LEU A 309 -36.50 7.75 -28.78
C LEU A 309 -35.89 7.95 -30.18
N GLN A 310 -35.34 6.91 -30.81
CA GLN A 310 -34.85 6.99 -32.20
C GLN A 310 -35.94 6.76 -33.27
N ARG A 311 -37.15 6.34 -32.88
CA ARG A 311 -38.27 6.12 -33.83
C ARG A 311 -39.22 7.31 -33.96
N THR A 312 -39.14 8.31 -33.09
CA THR A 312 -39.97 9.53 -33.16
C THR A 312 -39.29 10.71 -33.86
N ALA A 313 -38.04 10.55 -34.31
CA ALA A 313 -37.29 11.62 -34.99
C ALA A 313 -37.32 11.53 -36.54
N ASN A 314 -38.02 10.55 -37.12
CA ASN A 314 -38.18 10.40 -38.57
C ASN A 314 -39.64 10.04 -38.91
N MET A 315 -40.52 11.03 -38.88
CA MET A 315 -41.71 11.04 -39.74
C MET A 315 -41.73 12.37 -40.49
N PRO A 316 -42.03 12.36 -41.81
CA PRO A 316 -42.00 13.54 -42.67
C PRO A 316 -43.09 14.56 -42.37
#